data_AF-A0A5J4VI50-F1
#
_entry.id   AF-A0A5J4VI50-F1
#
_cell.length_a   1.000
_cell.length_b   1.000
_cell.length_c   1.000
_cell.angle_alpha   90.00
_cell.angle_beta   90.00
_cell.angle_gamma   90.00
#
_symmetry.space_group_name_H-M   'P 1'
#
loop_
_entity.id
_entity.type
_entity.pdbx_description
1 polymer ?
#
loop_
_entity_poly.entity_id
_entity_poly.type
_entity_poly.pdbx_seq_one_letter_code
_entity_poly.pdbx_strand_id
1 'polypeptide(L)'
;MTFSDKYITDKESAQDKLNSVCYEKQRQDYDPIRDYPSHLINGQLTVWDSKLDREVSPQSKKSRKGGFIGRQIRLNDINGKRSDLPFSYLVAKQLIPNEDINKNKIFHLDNDLENDTVDNLLWVDQIRDNYIRTIANQKNS
;
A
#
# COMPACT_ATOMS: atom_id res chain seq x y z
N MET A 1 49.61 -23.16 -8.29
CA MET A 1 48.54 -22.15 -8.38
C MET A 1 48.26 -21.91 -9.85
N THR A 2 47.15 -22.46 -10.34
CA THR A 2 46.76 -22.42 -11.75
C THR A 2 46.08 -21.10 -12.09
N PHE A 3 46.24 -20.66 -13.34
CA PHE A 3 45.74 -19.40 -13.90
C PHE A 3 44.22 -19.19 -13.78
N SER A 4 43.49 -20.25 -13.42
CA SER A 4 42.03 -20.33 -13.26
C SER A 4 41.51 -19.77 -11.92
N ASP A 5 42.30 -19.78 -10.84
CA ASP A 5 41.80 -19.42 -9.50
C ASP A 5 41.65 -17.90 -9.30
N LYS A 6 42.34 -17.08 -10.11
CA LYS A 6 42.22 -15.61 -10.08
C LYS A 6 40.96 -15.07 -10.78
N TYR A 7 40.30 -15.87 -11.63
CA TYR A 7 39.15 -15.42 -12.42
C TYR A 7 37.78 -15.64 -11.74
N ILE A 8 37.74 -16.41 -10.66
CA ILE A 8 36.50 -16.72 -9.94
C ILE A 8 36.17 -15.61 -8.94
N THR A 9 37.18 -15.02 -8.29
CA THR A 9 37.02 -13.98 -7.26
C THR A 9 36.50 -12.65 -7.81
N ASP A 10 36.79 -12.32 -9.07
CA ASP A 10 36.35 -11.06 -9.69
C ASP A 10 34.91 -11.13 -10.24
N LYS A 11 34.40 -12.32 -10.58
CA LYS A 11 33.03 -12.48 -11.11
C LYS A 11 31.97 -12.46 -10.01
N GLU A 12 32.28 -12.97 -8.82
CA GLU A 12 31.40 -12.90 -7.64
C GLU A 12 31.23 -11.42 -7.21
N SER A 13 32.33 -10.65 -7.20
CA SER A 13 32.36 -9.19 -6.92
C SER A 13 31.56 -8.34 -7.92
N ALA A 14 31.55 -8.69 -9.20
CA ALA A 14 30.79 -7.97 -10.22
C ALA A 14 29.29 -8.30 -10.19
N GLN A 15 28.94 -9.57 -9.95
CA GLN A 15 27.54 -10.00 -9.86
C GLN A 15 26.89 -9.47 -8.58
N ASP A 16 27.60 -9.46 -7.44
CA ASP A 16 27.10 -8.88 -6.19
C ASP A 16 26.93 -7.37 -6.29
N LYS A 17 27.84 -6.65 -6.97
CA LYS A 17 27.68 -5.22 -7.26
C LYS A 17 26.54 -4.95 -8.24
N LEU A 18 26.39 -5.77 -9.29
CA LEU A 18 25.25 -5.65 -10.21
C LEU A 18 23.94 -5.96 -9.51
N ASN A 19 23.90 -6.96 -8.63
CA ASN A 19 22.74 -7.25 -7.81
C ASN A 19 22.44 -6.06 -6.88
N SER A 20 23.42 -5.54 -6.13
CA SER A 20 23.23 -4.34 -5.28
C SER A 20 22.72 -3.13 -6.06
N VAL A 21 23.29 -2.85 -7.24
CA VAL A 21 22.87 -1.74 -8.09
C VAL A 21 21.48 -1.97 -8.70
N CYS A 22 21.13 -3.21 -9.04
CA CYS A 22 19.79 -3.58 -9.48
C CYS A 22 18.77 -3.49 -8.33
N TYR A 23 19.14 -3.90 -7.12
CA TYR A 23 18.33 -3.80 -5.90
C TYR A 23 18.05 -2.34 -5.52
N GLU A 24 19.04 -1.47 -5.60
CA GLU A 24 18.89 -0.03 -5.33
C GLU A 24 18.05 0.67 -6.40
N LYS A 25 18.22 0.32 -7.68
CA LYS A 25 17.40 0.86 -8.79
C LYS A 25 15.93 0.43 -8.71
N GLN A 26 15.64 -0.79 -8.26
CA GLN A 26 14.26 -1.27 -8.10
C GLN A 26 13.48 -0.52 -7.00
N ARG A 27 14.17 0.17 -6.07
CA ARG A 27 13.55 0.92 -4.98
C ARG A 27 13.59 2.44 -5.16
N GLN A 28 14.05 2.92 -6.31
CA GLN A 28 14.23 4.36 -6.56
C GLN A 28 12.91 5.14 -6.56
N ASP A 29 11.78 4.47 -6.78
CA ASP A 29 10.43 5.05 -6.84
C ASP A 29 9.56 4.73 -5.61
N TYR A 30 10.15 4.22 -4.53
CA TYR A 30 9.44 3.83 -3.32
C TYR A 30 9.59 4.87 -2.22
N ASP A 31 8.46 5.37 -1.74
CA ASP A 31 8.40 6.30 -0.61
C ASP A 31 8.05 5.57 0.69
N PRO A 32 8.61 5.98 1.84
CA PRO A 32 8.24 5.43 3.12
C PRO A 32 6.78 5.76 3.47
N ILE A 33 6.07 4.75 4.00
CA ILE A 33 4.70 4.91 4.44
C ILE A 33 4.70 5.55 5.84
N ARG A 34 3.97 6.66 5.99
CA ARG A 34 3.83 7.35 7.28
C ARG A 34 3.26 6.40 8.34
N ASP A 35 3.85 6.40 9.54
CA ASP A 35 3.51 5.54 10.69
C ASP A 35 3.86 4.04 10.53
N TYR A 36 4.37 3.61 9.38
CA TYR A 36 4.75 2.22 9.08
C TYR A 36 6.19 2.17 8.53
N PRO A 37 7.21 2.41 9.36
CA PRO A 37 8.58 2.71 8.91
C PRO A 37 9.29 1.55 8.19
N SER A 38 8.82 0.31 8.35
CA SER A 38 9.35 -0.85 7.61
C SER A 38 8.65 -1.08 6.27
N HIS A 39 7.73 -0.22 5.87
CA HIS A 39 6.98 -0.38 4.64
C HIS A 39 7.17 0.82 3.73
N LEU A 40 7.24 0.52 2.44
CA LEU A 40 7.40 1.49 1.38
C LEU A 40 6.23 1.34 0.39
N ILE A 41 5.85 2.43 -0.29
CA ILE A 41 4.84 2.44 -1.35
C ILE A 41 5.35 3.23 -2.54
N ASN A 42 5.06 2.78 -3.76
CA ASN A 42 5.40 3.50 -4.99
C ASN A 42 4.15 4.14 -5.63
N GLY A 43 4.36 4.91 -6.71
CA GLY A 43 3.27 5.52 -7.49
C GLY A 43 2.33 4.52 -8.18
N GLN A 44 2.70 3.24 -8.26
CA GLN A 44 1.87 2.16 -8.80
C GLN A 44 1.03 1.47 -7.72
N LEU A 45 1.06 1.97 -6.48
CA LEU A 45 0.37 1.40 -5.32
C LEU A 45 0.89 -0.01 -4.94
N THR A 46 2.12 -0.34 -5.32
CA THR A 46 2.81 -1.53 -4.82
C THR A 46 3.41 -1.23 -3.45
N VAL A 47 3.22 -2.14 -2.49
CA VAL A 47 3.75 -1.99 -1.13
C VAL A 47 4.83 -3.02 -0.87
N TRP A 48 5.95 -2.56 -0.30
CA TRP A 48 7.12 -3.38 -0.01
C TRP A 48 7.42 -3.40 1.49
N ASP A 49 7.71 -4.57 2.06
CA ASP A 49 8.24 -4.72 3.41
C ASP A 49 9.77 -4.79 3.34
N SER A 50 10.44 -3.74 3.83
CA SER A 50 11.90 -3.64 3.81
C SER A 50 12.59 -4.56 4.80
N LYS A 51 11.90 -5.04 5.85
CA LYS A 51 12.44 -5.98 6.84
C LYS A 51 12.38 -7.41 6.36
N LEU A 52 11.28 -7.79 5.70
CA LEU A 52 11.07 -9.14 5.18
C LEU A 52 11.49 -9.31 3.72
N ASP A 53 11.95 -8.22 3.10
CA ASP A 53 12.37 -8.15 1.70
C ASP A 53 11.37 -8.78 0.73
N ARG A 54 10.11 -8.35 0.83
CA ARG A 54 9.02 -8.89 0.01
C ARG A 54 7.93 -7.86 -0.25
N GLU A 55 7.21 -8.08 -1.35
CA GLU A 55 5.97 -7.36 -1.62
C GLU A 55 4.86 -7.77 -0.63
N VAL A 56 4.03 -6.80 -0.25
CA VAL A 56 2.84 -6.98 0.57
C VAL A 56 1.61 -6.60 -0.25
N SER A 57 0.94 -7.61 -0.80
CA SER A 57 -0.24 -7.37 -1.62
C SER A 57 -1.51 -7.25 -0.76
N PRO A 58 -2.34 -6.22 -0.97
CA PRO A 58 -3.61 -6.07 -0.29
C PRO A 58 -4.58 -7.20 -0.69
N GLN A 59 -5.45 -7.59 0.24
CA GLN A 59 -6.35 -8.73 0.10
C GLN A 59 -7.81 -8.32 0.23
N SER A 60 -8.66 -8.78 -0.68
CA SER A 60 -10.11 -8.61 -0.61
C SER A 60 -10.66 -9.20 0.69
N LYS A 61 -11.40 -8.40 1.47
CA LYS A 61 -11.94 -8.86 2.76
C LYS A 61 -13.46 -8.73 2.81
N LYS A 62 -14.09 -9.67 3.52
CA LYS A 62 -15.51 -9.65 3.85
C LYS A 62 -15.70 -9.33 5.33
N SER A 63 -16.77 -8.61 5.63
CA SER A 63 -17.25 -8.43 7.00
C SER A 63 -17.73 -9.76 7.59
N ARG A 64 -17.91 -9.80 8.91
CA ARG A 64 -18.51 -10.96 9.60
C ARG A 64 -19.90 -11.32 9.08
N LYS A 65 -20.63 -10.36 8.49
CA LYS A 65 -21.96 -10.56 7.91
C LYS A 65 -21.90 -11.00 6.44
N GLY A 66 -20.72 -11.28 5.90
CA GLY A 66 -20.51 -11.74 4.52
C GLY A 66 -20.44 -10.62 3.47
N GLY A 67 -20.89 -9.40 3.80
CA GLY A 67 -20.76 -8.24 2.92
C GLY A 67 -19.31 -7.86 2.67
N PHE A 68 -18.96 -7.55 1.42
CA PHE A 68 -17.63 -7.11 1.02
C PHE A 68 -17.28 -5.75 1.66
N ILE A 69 -16.05 -5.60 2.15
CA ILE A 69 -15.58 -4.38 2.84
C ILE A 69 -14.34 -3.74 2.18
N GLY A 70 -14.01 -4.17 0.96
CA GLY A 70 -12.84 -3.69 0.23
C GLY A 70 -11.57 -4.46 0.53
N ARG A 71 -10.47 -3.98 -0.06
CA ARG A 71 -9.13 -4.54 0.13
C ARG A 71 -8.49 -4.08 1.43
N GLN A 72 -7.76 -4.98 2.07
CA GLN A 72 -7.09 -4.76 3.34
C GLN A 72 -5.62 -5.16 3.22
N ILE A 73 -4.74 -4.33 3.76
CA ILE A 73 -3.31 -4.58 3.80
C ILE A 73 -2.84 -4.77 5.24
N ARG A 74 -1.92 -5.71 5.45
CA ARG A 74 -1.36 -6.00 6.77
C ARG A 74 0.01 -5.34 6.91
N LEU A 75 0.14 -4.42 7.85
CA LEU A 75 1.39 -3.70 8.11
C LEU A 75 1.78 -3.77 9.58
N ASN A 76 3.09 -3.68 9.82
CA ASN A 76 3.68 -3.50 11.16
C ASN A 76 3.86 -2.01 11.45
N ASP A 77 3.27 -1.53 12.55
CA ASP A 77 3.44 -0.16 13.02
C ASP A 77 4.86 0.11 13.58
N ILE A 78 5.10 1.34 14.05
CA ILE A 78 6.37 1.73 14.70
C ILE A 78 6.76 0.85 15.89
N ASN A 79 5.79 0.23 16.58
CA ASN A 79 6.00 -0.63 17.72
C ASN A 79 6.14 -2.12 17.33
N GLY A 80 6.08 -2.42 16.02
CA GLY A 80 6.10 -3.79 15.50
C GLY A 80 4.76 -4.53 15.62
N LYS A 81 3.67 -3.86 16.02
CA LYS A 81 2.34 -4.45 16.09
C LYS A 81 1.76 -4.57 14.68
N ARG A 82 1.28 -5.77 14.36
CA ARG A 82 0.56 -6.06 13.10
C ARG A 82 -0.86 -5.51 13.15
N SER A 83 -1.25 -4.78 12.13
CA SER A 83 -2.62 -4.29 11.93
C SER A 83 -3.07 -4.50 10.49
N ASP A 84 -4.32 -4.93 10.32
CA ASP A 84 -5.01 -4.94 9.02
C ASP A 84 -5.69 -3.58 8.85
N LEU A 85 -5.44 -2.91 7.73
CA LEU A 85 -5.96 -1.57 7.45
C LEU A 85 -6.60 -1.56 6.05
N PRO A 86 -7.64 -0.72 5.82
CA PRO A 86 -8.16 -0.51 4.48
C PRO A 86 -7.06 0.00 3.55
N PHE A 87 -6.89 -0.64 2.39
CA PHE A 87 -5.85 -0.25 1.45
C PHE A 87 -6.12 1.16 0.87
N SER A 88 -7.38 1.46 0.54
CA SER A 88 -7.83 2.82 0.17
C SER A 88 -7.40 3.89 1.15
N TYR A 89 -7.52 3.63 2.46
CA TYR A 89 -7.14 4.58 3.50
C TYR A 89 -5.64 4.87 3.49
N LEU A 90 -4.83 3.83 3.29
CA LEU A 90 -3.39 3.98 3.19
C LEU A 90 -2.97 4.82 1.97
N VAL A 91 -3.54 4.50 0.80
CA VAL A 91 -3.29 5.23 -0.45
C VAL A 91 -3.66 6.69 -0.30
N ALA A 92 -4.88 6.98 0.19
CA ALA A 92 -5.35 8.33 0.38
C ALA A 92 -4.51 9.11 1.40
N LYS A 93 -4.08 8.48 2.50
CA LYS A 93 -3.25 9.12 3.53
C LYS A 93 -1.86 9.50 3.01
N GLN A 94 -1.32 8.73 2.07
CA GLN A 94 0.01 8.98 1.50
C GLN A 94 -0.05 9.99 0.34
N LEU A 95 -1.02 9.84 -0.57
CA LEU A 95 -1.01 10.51 -1.88
C LEU A 95 -2.06 11.62 -2.02
N ILE A 96 -3.10 11.64 -1.18
CA ILE A 96 -4.18 12.62 -1.26
C ILE A 96 -4.07 13.59 -0.09
N PRO A 97 -3.72 14.87 -0.33
CA PRO A 97 -3.69 15.86 0.74
C PRO A 97 -5.09 16.00 1.36
N ASN A 98 -5.14 15.96 2.68
CA ASN A 98 -6.37 16.18 3.43
C ASN A 98 -6.34 17.57 4.07
N GLU A 99 -7.03 18.53 3.46
CA GLU A 99 -7.10 19.92 3.92
C GLU A 99 -8.09 20.12 5.08
N ASP A 100 -9.00 19.17 5.32
CA ASP A 100 -10.06 19.29 6.32
C ASP A 100 -9.96 18.17 7.36
N ILE A 101 -9.66 18.58 8.60
CA ILE A 101 -9.49 17.66 9.73
C ILE A 101 -10.76 16.83 10.03
N ASN A 102 -11.94 17.31 9.61
CA ASN A 102 -13.20 16.61 9.82
C ASN A 102 -13.44 15.48 8.81
N LYS A 103 -12.70 15.46 7.68
CA LYS A 103 -12.79 14.40 6.68
C LYS A 103 -11.84 13.27 7.05
N ASN A 104 -12.37 12.23 7.67
CA ASN A 104 -11.58 11.11 8.18
C ASN A 104 -11.97 9.76 7.56
N LYS A 105 -12.89 9.75 6.59
CA LYS A 105 -13.32 8.56 5.86
C LYS A 105 -12.95 8.66 4.38
N ILE A 106 -12.79 7.50 3.76
CA ILE A 106 -12.56 7.38 2.32
C ILE A 106 -13.83 6.88 1.64
N PHE A 107 -14.16 7.53 0.54
CA PHE A 107 -15.26 7.18 -0.36
C PHE A 107 -14.71 6.83 -1.75
N HIS A 108 -15.22 5.75 -2.33
CA HIS A 108 -14.93 5.31 -3.70
C HIS A 108 -15.99 5.89 -4.65
N LEU A 109 -15.57 6.71 -5.61
CA LEU A 109 -16.48 7.43 -6.51
C LEU A 109 -17.29 6.50 -7.42
N ASP A 110 -16.68 5.40 -7.86
CA ASP A 110 -17.29 4.36 -8.69
C ASP A 110 -18.09 3.30 -7.90
N ASN A 111 -18.12 3.41 -6.56
CA ASN A 111 -18.72 2.43 -5.66
C ASN A 111 -18.10 1.00 -5.75
N ASP A 112 -16.89 0.88 -6.33
CA ASP A 112 -16.10 -0.34 -6.35
C ASP A 112 -14.99 -0.28 -5.29
N LEU A 113 -15.12 -1.11 -4.25
CA LEU A 113 -14.17 -1.16 -3.13
C LEU A 113 -12.86 -1.92 -3.46
N GLU A 114 -12.70 -2.42 -4.69
CA GLU A 114 -11.43 -2.96 -5.22
C GLU A 114 -10.61 -1.89 -5.95
N ASN A 115 -11.25 -0.81 -6.44
CA ASN A 115 -10.59 0.25 -7.20
C ASN A 115 -9.99 1.32 -6.27
N ASP A 116 -8.78 1.09 -5.76
CA ASP A 116 -8.10 2.03 -4.86
C ASP A 116 -7.21 3.06 -5.58
N THR A 117 -7.52 3.37 -6.83
CA THR A 117 -6.80 4.41 -7.60
C THR A 117 -7.02 5.79 -6.98
N VAL A 118 -5.97 6.63 -7.01
CA VAL A 118 -5.96 7.93 -6.30
C VAL A 118 -7.10 8.85 -6.77
N ASP A 119 -7.42 8.83 -8.05
CA ASP A 119 -8.50 9.59 -8.68
C ASP A 119 -9.91 9.06 -8.33
N ASN A 120 -10.03 7.81 -7.88
CA ASN A 120 -11.29 7.23 -7.42
C ASN A 120 -11.56 7.45 -5.92
N LEU A 121 -10.57 7.90 -5.16
CA LEU A 121 -10.68 8.06 -3.71
C LEU A 121 -10.93 9.52 -3.30
N LEU A 122 -11.86 9.71 -2.36
CA LEU A 122 -12.17 11.03 -1.81
C LEU A 122 -12.25 11.00 -0.28
N TRP A 123 -11.60 11.98 0.36
CA TRP A 123 -11.81 12.26 1.78
C TRP A 123 -13.22 12.82 2.01
N VAL A 124 -13.98 12.17 2.89
CA VAL A 124 -15.33 12.59 3.30
C VAL A 124 -15.45 12.61 4.81
N ASP A 125 -16.31 13.50 5.30
CA ASP A 125 -16.72 13.49 6.70
C ASP A 125 -17.79 12.41 6.97
N GLN A 126 -18.04 12.14 8.24
CA GLN A 126 -19.01 11.12 8.66
C GLN A 126 -20.45 11.45 8.25
N ILE A 127 -20.83 12.74 8.21
CA ILE A 127 -22.20 13.16 7.91
C ILE A 127 -22.49 12.89 6.43
N ARG A 128 -21.57 13.27 5.54
CA ARG A 128 -21.64 13.08 4.10
C ARG A 128 -21.60 11.61 3.73
N ASP A 129 -20.73 10.82 4.35
CA ASP A 129 -20.70 9.36 4.17
C ASP A 129 -22.04 8.71 4.52
N ASN A 130 -22.64 9.08 5.66
CA ASN A 130 -23.96 8.58 6.05
C ASN A 130 -25.06 9.00 5.07
N TYR A 131 -25.05 10.25 4.62
CA TYR A 131 -26.03 10.79 3.67
C TYR A 131 -25.99 10.08 2.30
N ILE A 132 -24.80 9.80 1.78
CA ILE A 132 -24.65 9.08 0.52
C ILE A 132 -25.20 7.65 0.66
N ARG A 133 -24.89 6.97 1.76
CA ARG A 133 -25.38 5.60 2.04
C ARG A 133 -26.90 5.54 2.18
N THR A 134 -27.53 6.52 2.83
CA THR A 134 -29.00 6.54 2.96
C THR A 134 -29.68 6.72 1.61
N ILE A 135 -29.16 7.58 0.73
CA ILE A 135 -29.72 7.74 -0.62
C ILE A 135 -29.53 6.49 -1.47
N ALA A 136 -28.35 5.86 -1.41
CA ALA A 136 -28.09 4.62 -2.13
C ALA A 136 -29.05 3.49 -1.73
N ASN A 137 -29.36 3.38 -0.43
CA ASN A 137 -30.32 2.40 0.06
C ASN A 137 -31.77 2.69 -0.35
N GLN A 138 -32.16 3.97 -0.46
CA GLN A 138 -33.51 4.36 -0.89
C GLN A 138 -33.78 4.11 -2.38
N LYS A 139 -32.75 4.11 -3.23
CA LYS A 139 -32.90 3.83 -4.68
C LYS A 139 -33.05 2.34 -5.01
N ASN A 140 -32.74 1.47 -4.05
CA ASN A 140 -32.78 0.00 -4.21
C ASN A 140 -33.94 -0.65 -3.43
N SER A 141 -34.93 0.14 -2.96
CA SER A 141 -36.20 -0.32 -2.38
C SER A 141 -37.36 0.14 -3.25
#